data_AF-A0A921EJA5-F1
#
_entry.id   AF-A0A921EJA5-F1
#
_cell.length_a   1.000
_cell.length_b   1.000
_cell.length_c   1.000
_cell.angle_alpha   90.00
_cell.angle_beta   90.00
_cell.angle_gamma   90.00
#
_symmetry.space_group_name_H-M   'P 1'
#
loop_
_entity.id
_entity.type
_entity.pdbx_description
1 polymer ?
#
loop_
_entity_poly.entity_id
_entity_poly.type
_entity_poly.pdbx_seq_one_letter_code
_entity_poly.pdbx_strand_id
1 'polypeptide(L)'
;MKNKFISFGILLISFLLFTASTASFVSDPQNLFNNQTKELVTQKNKEYQKTKNKPEVRILSLKNSNDINKIRPMKNQVIIVAALQNKRKNVQILVGKNYQDVLTQNKCSNIIRYAGDKLRSEKKSSFNSGILLVFNACATLIAQKDKLSYDKNSLTQEELQKIDHPQSVSLVWGLVIAALISFGLVLFNSTRKPH
;
A
#
# COMPACT_ATOMS: atom_id res chain seq x y z
N MET A 1 -51.98 -12.88 -32.81
CA MET A 1 -50.97 -13.20 -31.76
C MET A 1 -49.54 -12.88 -32.23
N LYS A 2 -49.21 -11.62 -32.56
CA LYS A 2 -47.86 -11.25 -33.06
C LYS A 2 -47.12 -10.17 -32.25
N ASN A 3 -47.76 -9.53 -31.28
CA ASN A 3 -47.16 -8.39 -30.56
C ASN A 3 -46.59 -8.74 -29.17
N LYS A 4 -46.68 -10.00 -28.72
CA LYS A 4 -46.20 -10.41 -27.39
C LYS A 4 -44.73 -10.86 -27.37
N PHE A 5 -44.16 -11.21 -28.52
CA PHE A 5 -42.76 -11.67 -28.61
C PHE A 5 -41.73 -10.53 -28.70
N ILE A 6 -42.12 -9.36 -29.23
CA ILE A 6 -41.23 -8.21 -29.36
C ILE A 6 -40.97 -7.53 -27.99
N SER A 7 -41.95 -7.61 -27.07
CA SER A 7 -41.82 -7.02 -25.72
C SER A 7 -40.82 -7.78 -24.83
N PHE A 8 -40.69 -9.10 -24.98
CA PHE A 8 -39.75 -9.90 -24.19
C PHE A 8 -38.29 -9.71 -24.60
N GLY A 9 -38.02 -9.47 -25.89
CA GLY A 9 -36.65 -9.20 -26.37
C GLY A 9 -36.08 -7.87 -25.86
N ILE A 10 -36.93 -6.84 -25.72
CA ILE A 10 -36.53 -5.50 -25.24
C ILE A 10 -36.30 -5.49 -23.72
N LEU A 11 -37.03 -6.32 -22.96
CA LEU A 11 -36.83 -6.44 -21.51
C LEU A 11 -35.50 -7.14 -21.17
N LEU A 12 -35.07 -8.11 -21.98
CA LEU A 12 -33.85 -8.89 -21.77
C LEU A 12 -32.56 -8.09 -22.09
N ILE A 13 -32.64 -7.16 -23.04
CA ILE A 13 -31.53 -6.23 -23.36
C ILE A 13 -31.36 -5.17 -22.25
N SER A 14 -32.47 -4.75 -21.63
CA SER A 14 -32.44 -3.80 -20.50
C SER A 14 -31.80 -4.40 -19.23
N PHE A 15 -31.88 -5.72 -19.05
CA PHE A 15 -31.28 -6.42 -17.91
C PHE A 15 -29.76 -6.59 -18.03
N LEU A 16 -29.22 -6.61 -19.26
CA LEU A 16 -27.77 -6.68 -19.52
C LEU A 16 -27.04 -5.35 -19.33
N LEU A 17 -27.77 -4.24 -19.19
CA LEU A 17 -27.20 -2.91 -18.94
C LEU A 17 -27.20 -2.51 -17.46
N PHE A 18 -27.71 -3.38 -16.56
CA PHE A 18 -27.37 -3.29 -15.15
C PHE A 18 -25.93 -3.80 -14.96
N THR A 19 -24.96 -3.03 -15.45
CA THR A 19 -23.62 -3.11 -14.91
C THR A 19 -23.77 -2.74 -13.44
N ALA A 20 -23.74 -3.77 -12.59
CA ALA A 20 -23.66 -3.60 -11.15
C ALA A 20 -22.67 -2.47 -10.90
N SER A 21 -23.13 -1.41 -10.24
CA SER A 21 -22.28 -0.36 -9.70
C SER A 21 -21.26 -1.05 -8.80
N THR A 22 -20.13 -1.46 -9.40
CA THR A 22 -19.07 -2.12 -8.66
C THR A 22 -18.47 -1.02 -7.82
N ALA A 23 -18.54 -1.17 -6.50
CA ALA A 23 -17.82 -0.31 -5.59
C ALA A 23 -16.36 -0.29 -6.06
N SER A 24 -15.91 0.85 -6.59
CA SER A 24 -14.57 0.94 -7.16
C SER A 24 -13.55 0.79 -6.04
N PHE A 25 -12.71 -0.25 -6.10
CA PHE A 25 -11.60 -0.46 -5.18
C PHE A 25 -10.50 0.61 -5.34
N VAL A 26 -10.62 1.44 -6.38
CA VAL A 26 -9.73 2.54 -6.73
C VAL A 26 -10.54 3.83 -6.86
N SER A 27 -10.18 4.87 -6.13
CA SER A 27 -10.64 6.24 -6.40
C SER A 27 -9.43 7.12 -6.66
N ASP A 28 -9.29 7.64 -7.88
CA ASP A 28 -8.08 8.35 -8.28
C ASP A 28 -8.33 9.74 -8.92
N PRO A 29 -9.02 10.68 -8.25
CA PRO A 29 -9.30 12.01 -8.80
C PRO A 29 -8.03 12.84 -9.06
N GLN A 30 -6.89 12.52 -8.42
CA GLN A 30 -5.62 13.22 -8.62
C GLN A 30 -4.70 12.54 -9.65
N ASN A 31 -5.18 11.49 -10.33
CA ASN A 31 -4.42 10.75 -11.36
C ASN A 31 -3.01 10.32 -10.89
N LEU A 32 -2.90 9.86 -9.64
CA LEU A 32 -1.63 9.41 -9.05
C LEU A 32 -1.27 7.99 -9.46
N PHE A 33 -2.27 7.15 -9.72
CA PHE A 33 -2.07 5.73 -9.95
C PHE A 33 -2.09 5.40 -11.45
N ASN A 34 -1.22 4.48 -11.89
CA ASN A 34 -1.18 3.97 -13.26
C ASN A 34 -2.16 2.79 -13.43
N ASN A 35 -2.47 2.45 -14.68
CA ASN A 35 -3.46 1.40 -14.98
C ASN A 35 -3.07 0.04 -14.39
N GLN A 36 -1.80 -0.35 -14.50
CA GLN A 36 -1.30 -1.60 -13.93
C GLN A 36 -1.57 -1.70 -12.42
N THR A 37 -1.33 -0.63 -11.65
CA THR A 37 -1.61 -0.62 -10.20
C THR A 37 -3.10 -0.74 -9.94
N LYS A 38 -3.93 -0.02 -10.70
CA LYS A 38 -5.40 -0.06 -10.58
C LYS A 38 -5.95 -1.45 -10.88
N GLU A 39 -5.43 -2.10 -11.91
CA GLU A 39 -5.81 -3.46 -12.32
C GLU A 39 -5.43 -4.49 -11.27
N LEU A 40 -4.20 -4.45 -10.75
CA LEU A 40 -3.74 -5.38 -9.71
C LEU A 40 -4.60 -5.26 -8.44
N VAL A 41 -4.88 -4.03 -7.99
CA VAL A 41 -5.78 -3.79 -6.86
C VAL A 41 -7.16 -4.37 -7.14
N THR A 42 -7.71 -4.08 -8.33
CA THR A 42 -9.05 -4.55 -8.71
C THR A 42 -9.12 -6.07 -8.78
N GLN A 43 -8.13 -6.73 -9.39
CA GLN A 43 -8.07 -8.18 -9.52
C GLN A 43 -8.02 -8.86 -8.15
N LYS A 44 -7.12 -8.40 -7.27
CA LYS A 44 -6.97 -8.99 -5.94
C LYS A 44 -8.25 -8.85 -5.12
N ASN A 45 -8.90 -7.68 -5.16
CA ASN A 45 -10.16 -7.49 -4.46
C ASN A 45 -11.28 -8.37 -5.06
N LYS A 46 -11.34 -8.56 -6.39
CA LYS A 46 -12.29 -9.50 -7.01
C LYS A 46 -12.09 -10.94 -6.50
N GLU A 47 -10.86 -11.36 -6.25
CA GLU A 47 -10.57 -12.66 -5.62
C GLU A 47 -11.05 -12.68 -4.17
N TYR A 48 -10.77 -11.64 -3.40
CA TYR A 48 -11.24 -11.52 -2.02
C TYR A 48 -12.76 -11.53 -1.88
N GLN A 49 -13.50 -10.95 -2.83
CA GLN A 49 -14.97 -10.97 -2.82
C GLN A 49 -15.56 -12.40 -2.91
N LYS A 50 -14.78 -13.38 -3.38
CA LYS A 50 -15.18 -14.80 -3.44
C LYS A 50 -14.97 -15.54 -2.11
N THR A 51 -14.25 -14.94 -1.17
CA THR A 51 -13.94 -15.54 0.13
C THR A 51 -15.06 -15.28 1.14
N LYS A 52 -15.07 -16.04 2.24
CA LYS A 52 -16.04 -15.85 3.33
C LYS A 52 -15.90 -14.47 4.00
N ASN A 53 -14.66 -14.05 4.27
CA ASN A 53 -14.39 -12.82 5.03
C ASN A 53 -14.51 -11.56 4.17
N LYS A 54 -14.42 -11.69 2.83
CA LYS A 54 -14.49 -10.58 1.87
C LYS A 54 -13.59 -9.39 2.24
N PRO A 55 -12.26 -9.61 2.43
CA PRO A 55 -11.34 -8.51 2.64
C PRO A 55 -11.41 -7.48 1.51
N GLU A 56 -11.10 -6.23 1.83
CA GLU A 56 -10.90 -5.19 0.85
C GLU A 56 -9.63 -4.41 1.11
N VAL A 57 -8.82 -4.20 0.07
CA VAL A 57 -7.68 -3.29 0.10
C VAL A 57 -7.88 -2.24 -0.99
N ARG A 58 -8.24 -1.01 -0.60
CA ARG A 58 -8.56 0.08 -1.54
C ARG A 58 -7.41 1.06 -1.67
N ILE A 59 -7.29 1.70 -2.84
CA ILE A 59 -6.37 2.83 -3.06
C ILE A 59 -7.16 4.11 -3.38
N LEU A 60 -6.85 5.19 -2.68
CA LEU A 60 -7.53 6.48 -2.81
C LEU A 60 -6.52 7.59 -3.04
N SER A 61 -6.75 8.48 -4.01
CA SER A 61 -6.03 9.74 -4.12
C SER A 61 -6.88 10.92 -3.67
N LEU A 62 -6.28 11.82 -2.88
CA LEU A 62 -6.95 13.00 -2.33
C LEU A 62 -6.18 14.27 -2.68
N LYS A 63 -6.89 15.40 -2.76
CA LYS A 63 -6.25 16.71 -2.98
C LYS A 63 -5.58 17.25 -1.71
N ASN A 64 -6.06 16.88 -0.51
CA ASN A 64 -5.59 17.48 0.73
C ASN A 64 -5.34 16.43 1.81
N SER A 65 -4.25 16.57 2.58
CA SER A 65 -3.91 15.59 3.63
C SER A 65 -4.94 15.59 4.76
N ASN A 66 -5.56 16.73 5.03
CA ASN A 66 -6.58 16.84 6.08
C ASN A 66 -7.85 16.05 5.77
N ASP A 67 -8.12 15.74 4.50
CA ASP A 67 -9.28 14.95 4.10
C ASP A 67 -9.12 13.46 4.47
N ILE A 68 -7.90 12.99 4.73
CA ILE A 68 -7.64 11.64 5.22
C ILE A 68 -8.39 11.40 6.54
N ASN A 69 -8.42 12.40 7.42
CA ASN A 69 -9.07 12.32 8.74
C ASN A 69 -10.60 12.16 8.67
N LYS A 70 -11.20 12.37 7.50
CA LYS A 70 -12.64 12.20 7.26
C LYS A 70 -12.99 10.78 6.82
N ILE A 71 -12.00 9.99 6.43
CA ILE A 71 -12.20 8.62 5.92
C ILE A 71 -12.25 7.66 7.11
N ARG A 72 -13.22 6.74 7.08
CA ARG A 72 -13.36 5.66 8.07
C ARG A 72 -13.42 4.32 7.33
N PRO A 73 -12.44 3.41 7.53
CA PRO A 73 -12.49 2.10 6.91
C PRO A 73 -13.60 1.24 7.50
N MET A 74 -14.25 0.43 6.67
CA MET A 74 -15.15 -0.63 7.13
C MET A 74 -14.38 -1.72 7.88
N LYS A 75 -15.07 -2.59 8.64
CA LYS A 75 -14.43 -3.62 9.48
C LYS A 75 -13.40 -4.49 8.73
N ASN A 76 -13.74 -4.93 7.51
CA ASN A 76 -12.89 -5.79 6.67
C ASN A 76 -12.16 -5.00 5.58
N GLN A 77 -11.80 -3.75 5.85
CA GLN A 77 -11.23 -2.87 4.83
C GLN A 77 -9.91 -2.28 5.29
N VAL A 78 -8.95 -2.24 4.37
CA VAL A 78 -7.72 -1.47 4.48
C VAL A 78 -7.72 -0.45 3.35
N ILE A 79 -7.45 0.81 3.66
CA ILE A 79 -7.44 1.89 2.68
C ILE A 79 -6.05 2.50 2.65
N ILE A 80 -5.40 2.42 1.51
CA ILE A 80 -4.13 3.11 1.23
C ILE A 80 -4.49 4.45 0.58
N VAL A 81 -4.29 5.53 1.32
CA VAL A 81 -4.63 6.88 0.88
C VAL A 81 -3.36 7.63 0.50
N ALA A 82 -3.35 8.27 -0.67
CA ALA A 82 -2.29 9.16 -1.13
C ALA A 82 -2.85 10.57 -1.34
N ALA A 83 -2.57 11.49 -0.43
CA ALA A 83 -2.94 12.89 -0.58
C ALA A 83 -1.84 13.70 -1.28
N LEU A 84 -2.18 14.44 -2.33
CA LEU A 84 -1.27 15.31 -3.07
C LEU A 84 -1.49 16.77 -2.66
N GLN A 85 -0.67 17.27 -1.75
CA GLN A 85 -0.74 18.65 -1.26
C GLN A 85 0.56 19.38 -1.55
N ASN A 86 0.49 20.51 -2.27
CA ASN A 86 1.67 21.31 -2.62
C ASN A 86 2.81 20.49 -3.26
N LYS A 87 2.47 19.63 -4.23
CA LYS A 87 3.37 18.67 -4.90
C LYS A 87 3.96 17.57 -3.99
N ARG A 88 3.69 17.60 -2.68
CA ARG A 88 4.09 16.54 -1.74
C ARG A 88 3.00 15.49 -1.63
N LYS A 89 3.42 14.24 -1.56
CA LYS A 89 2.53 13.08 -1.43
C LYS A 89 2.59 12.60 0.01
N ASN A 90 1.45 12.60 0.69
CA ASN A 90 1.29 12.02 2.01
C ASN A 90 0.55 10.69 1.88
N VAL A 91 1.20 9.60 2.25
CA VAL A 91 0.63 8.25 2.13
C VAL A 91 0.34 7.69 3.51
N GLN A 92 -0.89 7.23 3.72
CA GLN A 92 -1.34 6.62 4.97
C GLN A 92 -2.09 5.31 4.70
N ILE A 93 -2.11 4.43 5.70
CA ILE A 93 -2.84 3.17 5.68
C ILE A 93 -3.90 3.26 6.78
N LEU A 94 -5.17 3.27 6.39
CA LEU A 94 -6.30 3.25 7.31
C LEU A 94 -6.81 1.81 7.43
N VAL A 95 -6.92 1.32 8.66
CA VAL A 95 -7.15 -0.11 8.92
C VAL A 95 -8.48 -0.32 9.64
N GLY A 96 -9.33 -1.14 9.03
CA GLY A 96 -10.58 -1.61 9.58
C GLY A 96 -10.38 -2.53 10.78
N LYS A 97 -11.36 -2.53 11.70
CA LYS A 97 -11.28 -3.21 13.00
C LYS A 97 -10.76 -4.66 12.94
N ASN A 98 -11.14 -5.44 11.93
CA ASN A 98 -10.78 -6.85 11.87
C ASN A 98 -9.31 -7.10 11.52
N TYR A 99 -8.59 -6.09 11.00
CA TYR A 99 -7.19 -6.22 10.62
C TYR A 99 -6.23 -5.43 11.52
N GLN A 100 -6.72 -4.74 12.55
CA GLN A 100 -5.89 -3.87 13.41
C GLN A 100 -4.85 -4.63 14.26
N ASP A 101 -5.07 -5.93 14.51
CA ASP A 101 -4.14 -6.80 15.22
C ASP A 101 -2.91 -7.18 14.38
N VAL A 102 -3.09 -7.35 13.06
CA VAL A 102 -1.99 -7.69 12.12
C VAL A 102 -1.40 -6.45 11.43
N LEU A 103 -2.21 -5.43 11.18
CA LEU A 103 -1.85 -4.13 10.64
C LEU A 103 -1.97 -3.06 11.74
N THR A 104 -1.11 -3.19 12.76
CA THR A 104 -1.01 -2.19 13.83
C THR A 104 -0.48 -0.87 13.28
N GLN A 105 -0.67 0.24 14.02
CA GLN A 105 -0.14 1.55 13.62
C GLN A 105 1.38 1.50 13.35
N ASN A 106 2.14 0.79 14.19
CA ASN A 106 3.58 0.61 14.01
C ASN A 106 3.88 -0.18 12.73
N LYS A 107 3.15 -1.27 12.48
CA LYS A 107 3.30 -2.07 11.25
C LYS A 107 3.02 -1.22 10.02
N CYS A 108 1.93 -0.44 10.02
CA CYS A 108 1.61 0.46 8.92
C CYS A 108 2.71 1.51 8.68
N SER A 109 3.23 2.13 9.75
CA SER A 109 4.33 3.09 9.64
C SER A 109 5.59 2.46 9.03
N ASN A 110 5.91 1.24 9.46
CA ASN A 110 7.03 0.45 8.94
C ASN A 110 6.87 0.12 7.45
N ILE A 111 5.68 -0.28 7.00
CA ILE A 111 5.36 -0.54 5.59
C ILE A 111 5.59 0.73 4.75
N ILE A 112 5.08 1.88 5.21
CA ILE A 112 5.28 3.16 4.51
C ILE A 112 6.76 3.55 4.48
N ARG A 113 7.50 3.35 5.58
CA ARG A 113 8.94 3.64 5.65
C ARG A 113 9.73 2.76 4.68
N TYR A 114 9.43 1.46 4.61
CA TYR A 114 10.06 0.52 3.69
C TYR A 114 9.87 0.93 2.22
N ALA A 115 8.68 1.42 1.86
CA ALA A 115 8.40 1.94 0.52
C ALA A 115 8.82 3.42 0.32
N GLY A 116 9.41 4.06 1.34
CA GLY A 116 9.49 5.51 1.47
C GLY A 116 10.17 6.22 0.31
N ASP A 117 11.31 5.73 -0.15
CA ASP A 117 12.07 6.38 -1.24
C ASP A 117 11.29 6.38 -2.55
N LYS A 118 10.55 5.30 -2.82
CA LYS A 118 9.67 5.19 -3.98
C LYS A 118 8.44 6.11 -3.84
N LEU A 119 7.85 6.17 -2.64
CA LEU A 119 6.67 7.01 -2.37
C LEU A 119 6.98 8.52 -2.43
N ARG A 120 8.21 8.94 -2.11
CA ARG A 120 8.65 10.33 -2.22
C ARG A 120 9.05 10.74 -3.64
N SER A 121 9.23 9.78 -4.56
CA SER A 121 9.64 10.06 -5.92
C SER A 121 8.60 10.89 -6.68
N GLU A 122 9.07 11.90 -7.42
CA GLU A 122 8.25 12.67 -8.36
C GLU A 122 7.85 11.82 -9.58
N LYS A 123 8.73 10.92 -10.04
CA LYS A 123 8.46 10.00 -11.15
C LYS A 123 7.24 9.13 -10.82
N LYS A 124 6.22 9.20 -11.67
CA LYS A 124 4.95 8.46 -11.49
C LYS A 124 5.17 6.95 -11.44
N SER A 125 6.09 6.40 -12.23
CA SER A 125 6.42 4.97 -12.22
C SER A 125 6.99 4.53 -10.87
N SER A 126 8.01 5.21 -10.36
CA SER A 126 8.61 4.92 -9.05
C SER A 126 7.59 5.06 -7.93
N PHE A 127 6.75 6.10 -7.96
CA PHE A 127 5.66 6.27 -7.00
C PHE A 127 4.69 5.07 -7.01
N ASN A 128 4.28 4.62 -8.20
CA ASN A 128 3.39 3.46 -8.34
C ASN A 128 4.05 2.16 -7.86
N SER A 129 5.35 1.98 -8.09
CA SER A 129 6.09 0.87 -7.48
C SER A 129 6.05 0.93 -5.95
N GLY A 130 6.14 2.13 -5.35
CA GLY A 130 5.98 2.30 -3.91
C GLY A 130 4.57 1.94 -3.41
N ILE A 131 3.53 2.40 -4.11
CA ILE A 131 2.12 2.06 -3.80
C ILE A 131 1.90 0.55 -3.89
N LEU A 132 2.46 -0.12 -4.90
CA LEU A 132 2.34 -1.56 -5.07
C LEU A 132 3.03 -2.33 -3.93
N LEU A 133 4.19 -1.88 -3.44
CA LEU A 133 4.84 -2.48 -2.26
C LEU A 133 3.95 -2.37 -1.02
N VAL A 134 3.36 -1.19 -0.78
CA VAL A 134 2.43 -0.98 0.34
C VAL A 134 1.20 -1.88 0.21
N PHE A 135 0.63 -1.95 -0.98
CA PHE A 135 -0.52 -2.80 -1.30
C PHE A 135 -0.22 -4.28 -1.07
N ASN A 136 0.88 -4.79 -1.62
CA ASN A 136 1.28 -6.17 -1.50
C ASN A 136 1.56 -6.56 -0.04
N ALA A 137 2.22 -5.68 0.74
CA ALA A 137 2.45 -5.92 2.16
C ALA A 137 1.13 -6.04 2.94
N CYS A 138 0.18 -5.12 2.71
CA CYS A 138 -1.14 -5.19 3.34
C CYS A 138 -1.91 -6.45 2.92
N ALA A 139 -1.94 -6.77 1.63
CA ALA A 139 -2.61 -7.95 1.09
C ALA A 139 -2.01 -9.26 1.63
N THR A 140 -0.69 -9.31 1.81
CA THR A 140 0.01 -10.47 2.38
C THR A 140 -0.38 -10.69 3.85
N LEU A 141 -0.39 -9.63 4.65
CA LEU A 141 -0.79 -9.71 6.07
C LEU A 141 -2.27 -10.10 6.24
N ILE A 142 -3.14 -9.59 5.37
CA ILE A 142 -4.55 -10.03 5.32
C ILE A 142 -4.64 -11.51 4.95
N ALA A 143 -3.92 -11.94 3.91
CA ALA A 143 -3.93 -13.34 3.47
C ALA A 143 -3.43 -14.28 4.57
N GLN A 144 -2.37 -13.89 5.30
CA GLN A 144 -1.88 -14.61 6.47
C GLN A 144 -2.96 -14.76 7.54
N LYS A 145 -3.60 -13.65 7.93
CA LYS A 145 -4.62 -13.62 8.97
C LYS A 145 -5.85 -14.45 8.60
N ASP A 146 -6.36 -14.26 7.38
CA ASP A 146 -7.58 -14.89 6.89
C ASP A 146 -7.32 -16.29 6.29
N LYS A 147 -6.07 -16.78 6.36
CA LYS A 147 -5.63 -18.07 5.80
C LYS A 147 -6.00 -18.24 4.32
N LEU A 148 -5.81 -17.17 3.55
CA LEU A 148 -6.05 -17.14 2.10
C LEU A 148 -4.79 -17.54 1.34
N SER A 149 -4.96 -17.97 0.09
CA SER A 149 -3.83 -18.30 -0.78
C SER A 149 -2.96 -17.08 -1.09
N TYR A 150 -1.65 -17.30 -1.09
CA TYR A 150 -0.68 -16.34 -1.61
C TYR A 150 -0.67 -16.36 -3.13
N ASP A 151 -0.32 -15.22 -3.71
CA ASP A 151 -0.06 -15.06 -5.14
C ASP A 151 1.40 -14.64 -5.38
N LYS A 152 1.77 -14.48 -6.65
CA LYS A 152 3.12 -14.04 -7.06
C LYS A 152 3.53 -12.65 -6.55
N ASN A 153 2.59 -11.85 -6.07
CA ASN A 153 2.84 -10.50 -5.56
C ASN A 153 2.91 -10.49 -4.03
N SER A 154 2.65 -11.62 -3.37
CA SER A 154 2.71 -11.74 -1.92
C SER A 154 4.15 -11.72 -1.44
N LEU A 155 4.40 -11.04 -0.31
CA LEU A 155 5.74 -10.89 0.24
C LEU A 155 6.19 -12.19 0.91
N THR A 156 7.49 -12.49 0.80
CA THR A 156 8.09 -13.58 1.57
C THR A 156 8.24 -13.21 3.04
N GLN A 157 8.52 -14.18 3.91
CA GLN A 157 8.73 -13.90 5.33
C GLN A 157 9.96 -13.00 5.55
N GLU A 158 11.01 -13.17 4.75
CA GLU A 158 12.21 -12.33 4.80
C GLU A 158 11.89 -10.88 4.41
N GLU A 159 11.02 -10.66 3.43
CA GLU A 159 10.55 -9.32 3.06
C GLU A 159 9.68 -8.68 4.14
N LEU A 160 8.80 -9.45 4.78
CA LEU A 160 8.02 -8.96 5.93
C LEU A 160 8.92 -8.65 7.13
N GLN A 161 9.97 -9.45 7.37
CA GLN A 161 10.95 -9.17 8.42
C GLN A 161 11.73 -7.88 8.15
N LYS A 162 12.07 -7.59 6.89
CA LYS A 162 12.67 -6.29 6.50
C LYS A 162 11.73 -5.11 6.73
N ILE A 163 10.42 -5.32 6.63
CA ILE A 163 9.44 -4.29 7.01
C ILE A 163 9.46 -4.09 8.52
N ASP A 164 9.49 -5.16 9.30
CA ASP A 164 9.47 -5.09 10.77
C ASP A 164 10.76 -4.53 11.38
N HIS A 165 11.87 -4.86 10.74
CA HIS A 165 13.21 -4.40 11.09
C HIS A 165 13.82 -3.73 9.85
N PRO A 166 13.32 -2.55 9.45
CA PRO A 166 13.88 -1.83 8.32
C PRO A 166 15.27 -1.43 8.74
N GLN A 167 16.26 -2.09 8.15
CA GLN A 167 17.63 -2.15 8.65
C GLN A 167 18.04 -0.82 9.29
N SER A 168 18.01 -0.77 10.62
CA SER A 168 19.05 -0.04 11.32
C SER A 168 20.34 -0.66 10.79
N VAL A 169 21.26 0.17 10.30
CA VAL A 169 22.66 -0.21 10.10
C VAL A 169 22.99 -1.29 11.12
N SER A 170 23.30 -2.51 10.67
CA SER A 170 23.54 -3.61 11.61
C SER A 170 24.53 -3.09 12.63
N LEU A 171 24.28 -3.31 13.92
CA LEU A 171 25.10 -2.75 15.02
C LEU A 171 26.61 -2.94 14.77
N VAL A 172 26.97 -3.99 14.02
CA VAL A 172 28.32 -4.26 13.50
C VAL A 172 28.87 -3.13 12.64
N TRP A 173 28.15 -2.66 11.62
CA TRP A 173 28.60 -1.53 10.78
C TRP A 173 28.58 -0.19 11.51
N GLY A 174 27.64 0.01 12.45
CA GLY A 174 27.63 1.18 13.32
C GLY A 174 28.87 1.29 14.20
N LEU A 175 29.31 0.16 14.77
CA LEU A 175 30.56 0.08 15.54
C LEU A 175 31.80 0.25 14.66
N VAL A 176 31.81 -0.29 13.44
CA VAL A 176 32.93 -0.11 12.49
C VAL A 176 33.08 1.36 12.10
N ILE A 177 32.00 2.08 11.81
CA ILE A 177 32.05 3.52 11.49
C ILE A 177 32.49 4.33 12.71
N ALA A 178 31.96 4.03 13.91
CA ALA A 178 32.38 4.70 15.14
C ALA A 178 33.88 4.45 15.42
N ALA A 179 34.36 3.22 15.25
CA ALA A 179 35.78 2.87 15.43
C ALA A 179 36.69 3.59 14.42
N LEU A 180 36.27 3.69 13.14
CA LEU A 180 37.03 4.41 12.11
C LEU A 180 37.12 5.92 12.39
N ILE A 181 36.03 6.54 12.88
CA ILE A 181 36.02 7.96 13.27
C ILE A 181 36.92 8.18 14.50
N SER A 182 36.86 7.28 15.49
CA SER A 182 37.67 7.33 16.71
C SER A 182 39.16 7.20 16.41
N PHE A 183 39.51 6.24 15.54
CA PHE A 183 40.89 5.99 15.12
C PHE A 183 41.47 7.13 14.28
N GLY A 184 40.66 7.71 13.39
CA GLY A 184 41.04 8.91 12.62
C GLY A 184 41.31 10.13 13.49
N LEU A 185 40.50 10.36 14.54
CA LEU A 185 40.70 11.46 15.50
C LEU A 185 41.98 11.31 16.33
N VAL A 186 42.31 10.07 16.75
CA VAL A 186 43.55 9.79 17.50
C VAL A 186 44.79 10.01 16.63
N LEU A 187 44.77 9.57 15.37
CA LEU A 187 45.87 9.79 14.44
C LEU A 187 46.04 11.29 14.11
N PHE A 188 44.94 12.03 13.94
CA PHE A 188 44.97 13.46 13.63
C PHE A 188 45.44 14.32 14.82
N ASN A 189 45.15 13.92 16.06
CA ASN A 189 45.68 14.58 17.25
C ASN A 189 47.15 14.21 17.52
N SER A 190 47.59 13.02 17.13
CA SER A 190 49.00 12.59 17.27
C SER A 190 49.94 13.35 16.31
N THR A 191 49.46 13.73 15.12
CA THR A 191 50.25 14.50 14.12
C THR A 191 50.27 16.00 14.37
N ARG A 192 49.52 16.51 15.36
CA ARG A 192 49.53 17.92 15.82
C ARG A 192 50.31 18.12 17.13
N LYS A 193 51.43 17.43 17.33
CA LYS A 193 52.40 17.89 18.34
C LYS A 193 53.12 19.13 17.80
N PRO A 194 53.01 20.30 18.45
CA PRO A 194 53.71 21.51 18.01
C PRO A 194 55.21 21.35 18.26
N HIS A 195 56.00 21.61 17.23
CA HIS A 195 57.39 22.07 17.39
C HIS A 195 57.38 23.57 17.65
#